data_AF-A0A1Q7DLA9-F1
#
_entry.id   AF-A0A1Q7DLA9-F1
#
_cell.length_a   1.000
_cell.length_b   1.000
_cell.length_c   1.000
_cell.angle_alpha   90.00
_cell.angle_beta   90.00
_cell.angle_gamma   90.00
#
_symmetry.space_group_name_H-M   'P 1'
#
loop_
_entity.id
_entity.type
_entity.pdbx_description
1 polymer ?
#
loop_
_entity_poly.entity_id
_entity_poly.type
_entity_poly.pdbx_seq_one_letter_code
_entity_poly.pdbx_strand_id
1 'polypeptide(L)'
;MSLPHAQILIHQPFTQGIQGQASDIQIHAQEILRQREQVARIYAKHCKRQLEDVERAMERDFFMTPEQAREWGLVDLIVEKNPNFAPTPAAEKTKAPAGKEKA
;
A
#
# COMPACT_ATOMS: atom_id res chain seq x y z
N MET A 1 -5.94 -6.85 2.19
CA MET A 1 -4.99 -7.95 1.88
C MET A 1 -3.73 -7.40 1.22
N SER A 2 -2.58 -8.06 1.38
CA SER A 2 -1.28 -7.68 0.80
C SER A 2 -0.51 -8.89 0.30
N LEU A 3 0.52 -8.70 -0.51
CA LEU A 3 1.47 -9.74 -0.91
C LEU A 3 2.71 -9.74 0.02
N PRO A 4 3.46 -10.85 0.16
CA PRO A 4 4.52 -11.00 1.15
C PRO A 4 5.71 -10.03 0.99
N HIS A 5 5.89 -9.46 -0.20
CA HIS A 5 7.01 -8.56 -0.50
C HIS A 5 6.54 -7.16 -0.91
N ALA A 6 5.28 -6.82 -0.66
CA ALA A 6 4.78 -5.46 -0.86
C ALA A 6 5.36 -4.50 0.19
N GLN A 7 5.37 -3.21 -0.13
CA GLN A 7 5.69 -2.16 0.83
C GLN A 7 4.45 -1.29 1.02
N ILE A 8 4.12 -0.99 2.28
CA ILE A 8 3.02 -0.10 2.62
C ILE A 8 3.63 1.21 3.13
N LEU A 9 3.13 2.33 2.62
CA LEU A 9 3.53 3.67 3.05
C LEU A 9 2.27 4.43 3.46
N ILE A 10 2.31 5.03 4.65
CA ILE A 10 1.36 6.08 5.02
C ILE A 10 2.10 7.41 5.16
N HIS A 11 1.45 8.48 4.74
CA HIS A 11 1.95 9.86 4.83
C HIS A 11 0.76 10.82 4.87
N GLN A 12 0.98 12.00 5.42
CA GLN A 12 -0.01 13.07 5.43
C GLN A 12 -0.38 13.55 4.02
N PRO A 13 -1.57 14.15 3.85
CA PRO A 13 -1.90 14.93 2.67
C PRO A 13 -0.87 16.03 2.46
N PHE A 14 -0.38 16.18 1.24
CA PHE A 14 0.55 17.23 0.85
C PHE A 14 0.01 17.97 -0.36
N THR A 15 0.19 19.30 -0.38
CA THR A 15 -0.08 20.14 -1.54
C THR A 15 1.20 20.89 -1.89
N GLN A 16 1.56 20.90 -3.17
CA GLN A 16 2.70 21.65 -3.68
C GLN A 16 2.23 22.88 -4.45
N GLY A 17 3.00 23.97 -4.38
CA GLY A 17 2.83 25.10 -5.30
C GLY A 17 1.68 26.07 -4.99
N ILE A 18 1.25 26.17 -3.73
CA ILE A 18 0.29 27.22 -3.32
C ILE A 18 0.99 28.58 -3.45
N GLN A 19 0.44 29.45 -4.30
CA GLN A 19 0.89 30.81 -4.54
C GLN A 19 -0.36 31.67 -4.79
N GLY A 20 -0.34 32.95 -4.39
CA GLY A 20 -1.49 33.83 -4.54
C GLY A 20 -1.54 34.91 -3.48
N GLN A 21 -2.70 35.55 -3.32
CA GLN A 21 -2.90 36.53 -2.26
C GLN A 21 -2.84 35.83 -0.88
N ALA A 22 -2.52 36.57 0.17
CA ALA A 22 -2.46 36.02 1.53
C ALA A 22 -3.77 35.30 1.93
N SER A 23 -4.92 35.84 1.51
CA SER A 23 -6.23 35.23 1.73
C SER A 23 -6.37 33.85 1.07
N ASP A 24 -5.89 33.70 -0.16
CA ASP A 24 -5.96 32.42 -0.89
C ASP A 24 -5.06 31.38 -0.22
N ILE A 25 -3.85 31.77 0.17
CA ILE A 25 -2.91 30.92 0.90
C ILE A 25 -3.55 30.44 2.21
N GLN A 26 -4.23 31.33 2.94
CA GLN A 26 -4.91 31.00 4.18
C GLN A 26 -6.04 29.97 3.96
N ILE A 27 -6.88 30.17 2.95
CA ILE A 27 -7.98 29.27 2.62
C ILE A 27 -7.45 27.86 2.31
N HIS A 28 -6.39 27.77 1.50
CA HIS A 28 -5.77 26.49 1.18
C HIS A 28 -5.12 25.81 2.39
N ALA A 29 -4.45 26.58 3.25
CA ALA A 29 -3.85 26.04 4.47
C ALA A 29 -4.93 25.45 5.40
N GLN A 30 -6.07 26.14 5.57
CA GLN A 30 -7.19 25.64 6.35
C GLN A 30 -7.76 24.34 5.79
N GLU A 31 -7.90 24.25 4.46
CA GLU A 31 -8.41 23.04 3.80
C GLU A 31 -7.44 21.86 3.95
N ILE A 32 -6.13 22.08 3.85
CA ILE A 32 -5.12 21.02 4.08
C ILE A 32 -5.20 20.49 5.51
N LEU A 33 -5.32 21.38 6.50
CA LEU A 33 -5.47 20.98 7.90
C LEU A 33 -6.76 20.16 8.12
N ARG A 34 -7.87 20.59 7.51
CA ARG A 34 -9.15 19.86 7.55
C ARG A 34 -9.02 18.46 6.92
N GLN A 35 -8.34 18.35 5.79
CA GLN A 35 -8.10 17.07 5.11
C GLN A 35 -7.22 16.15 5.94
N ARG A 36 -6.13 16.66 6.52
CA ARG A 36 -5.24 15.90 7.40
C ARG A 36 -6.01 15.27 8.56
N GLU A 37 -6.82 16.07 9.24
CA GLU A 37 -7.63 15.62 10.39
C GLU A 37 -8.70 14.59 9.96
N GLN A 38 -9.35 14.81 8.81
CA GLN A 38 -10.34 13.88 8.27
C GLN A 38 -9.70 12.52 7.93
N VAL A 39 -8.54 12.52 7.27
CA VAL A 39 -7.82 11.30 6.92
C VAL A 39 -7.37 10.56 8.18
N ALA A 40 -6.81 11.26 9.17
CA ALA A 40 -6.39 10.67 10.43
C ALA A 40 -7.54 9.96 11.17
N ARG A 41 -8.74 10.58 11.21
CA ARG A 41 -9.94 9.95 11.77
C ARG A 41 -10.36 8.66 11.05
N ILE A 42 -10.24 8.63 9.71
CA ILE A 42 -10.56 7.44 8.92
C ILE A 42 -9.61 6.31 9.29
N TYR A 43 -8.30 6.58 9.33
CA TYR A 43 -7.31 5.59 9.76
C TYR A 43 -7.56 5.11 11.20
N ALA A 44 -7.79 6.04 12.14
CA ALA A 44 -8.07 5.69 13.54
C ALA A 44 -9.25 4.72 13.67
N LYS A 45 -10.36 5.00 12.95
CA LYS A 45 -11.55 4.16 12.93
C LYS A 45 -11.28 2.76 12.36
N HIS A 46 -10.61 2.68 11.22
CA HIS A 46 -10.45 1.40 10.50
C HIS A 46 -9.30 0.55 11.04
N CYS A 47 -8.24 1.17 11.52
CA CYS A 47 -7.08 0.49 12.11
C CYS A 47 -7.23 0.27 13.63
N LYS A 48 -8.33 0.75 14.24
CA LYS A 48 -8.62 0.65 15.68
C LYS A 48 -7.49 1.23 16.55
N ARG A 49 -6.97 2.38 16.15
CA ARG A 49 -5.90 3.10 16.84
C ARG A 49 -6.40 4.42 17.38
N GLN A 50 -5.69 4.97 18.37
CA GLN A 50 -5.96 6.32 18.83
C GLN A 50 -5.58 7.35 17.76
N LEU A 51 -6.30 8.46 17.75
CA LEU A 51 -6.10 9.52 16.76
C LEU A 51 -4.67 10.07 16.82
N GLU A 52 -4.14 10.31 18.03
CA GLU A 52 -2.79 10.86 18.20
C GLU A 52 -1.70 9.93 17.66
N ASP A 53 -1.87 8.61 17.76
CA ASP A 53 -0.92 7.64 17.23
C ASP A 53 -0.88 7.67 15.70
N VAL A 54 -2.05 7.80 15.07
CA VAL A 54 -2.18 7.90 13.61
C VAL A 54 -1.58 9.22 13.12
N GLU A 55 -1.89 10.33 13.76
CA GLU A 55 -1.34 11.65 13.39
C GLU A 55 0.19 11.66 13.48
N ARG A 56 0.75 11.07 14.53
CA ARG A 56 2.20 10.93 14.68
C ARG A 56 2.82 10.06 13.59
N ALA A 57 2.17 8.96 13.23
CA ALA A 57 2.65 8.05 12.20
C ALA A 57 2.58 8.67 10.80
N MET A 58 1.64 9.58 10.55
CA MET A 58 1.46 10.24 9.25
C MET A 58 2.26 11.53 9.08
N GLU A 59 2.85 12.08 10.16
CA GLU A 59 3.64 13.31 10.12
C GLU A 59 4.81 13.24 9.14
N ARG A 60 5.39 12.04 8.99
CA ARG A 60 6.45 11.71 8.04
C ARG A 60 6.13 10.42 7.32
N ASP A 61 6.90 10.14 6.28
CA ASP A 61 6.79 8.89 5.53
C ASP A 61 7.02 7.73 6.50
N PHE A 62 5.99 6.91 6.67
CA PHE A 62 6.07 5.73 7.51
C PHE A 62 5.89 4.47 6.68
N PHE A 63 7.03 3.82 6.42
CA PHE A 63 7.13 2.58 5.65
C PHE A 63 6.93 1.37 6.55
N MET A 64 6.18 0.39 6.05
CA MET A 64 5.86 -0.85 6.73
C MET A 64 6.01 -2.04 5.79
N THR A 65 6.52 -3.15 6.33
CA THR A 65 6.35 -4.47 5.70
C THR A 65 4.88 -4.89 5.75
N PRO A 66 4.46 -5.90 4.96
CA PRO A 66 3.10 -6.44 5.02
C PRO A 66 2.72 -6.94 6.42
N GLU A 67 3.67 -7.52 7.16
CA GLU A 67 3.49 -8.00 8.53
C GLU A 67 3.26 -6.83 9.48
N GLN A 68 4.10 -5.80 9.39
CA GLN A 68 3.95 -4.58 10.19
C GLN A 68 2.62 -3.89 9.88
N ALA A 69 2.24 -3.80 8.60
CA ALA A 69 0.96 -3.21 8.19
C ALA A 69 -0.24 -4.02 8.70
N ARG A 70 -0.11 -5.35 8.80
CA ARG A 70 -1.14 -6.21 9.41
C ARG A 70 -1.27 -5.95 10.91
N GLU A 71 -0.16 -5.92 11.62
CA GLU A 71 -0.13 -5.59 13.06
C GLU A 71 -0.64 -4.17 13.32
N TRP A 72 -0.35 -3.24 12.42
CA TRP A 72 -0.82 -1.86 12.50
C TRP A 72 -2.33 -1.73 12.24
N GLY A 73 -2.97 -2.72 11.61
CA GLY A 73 -4.39 -2.73 11.29
C GLY A 73 -4.73 -2.17 9.90
N LEU A 74 -3.75 -2.07 8.99
CA LEU A 74 -3.96 -1.64 7.58
C LEU A 74 -4.30 -2.80 6.65
N VAL A 75 -3.86 -4.01 7.00
CA VAL A 75 -3.96 -5.19 6.17
C VAL A 75 -4.58 -6.31 6.99
N ASP A 76 -5.60 -6.99 6.48
CA ASP A 76 -6.19 -8.13 7.20
C ASP A 76 -5.43 -9.44 6.96
N LEU A 77 -4.89 -9.63 5.75
CA LEU A 77 -4.31 -10.89 5.28
C LEU A 77 -3.13 -10.67 4.34
N ILE A 78 -2.11 -11.52 4.47
CA ILE A 78 -0.97 -11.59 3.55
C ILE A 78 -1.13 -12.87 2.71
N VAL A 79 -1.16 -12.74 1.39
CA VAL A 79 -1.51 -13.81 0.45
C VAL A 79 -0.26 -14.31 -0.28
N GLU A 80 0.18 -15.53 0.01
CA GLU A 80 1.37 -16.14 -0.63
C GLU A 80 1.05 -16.83 -1.96
N LYS A 81 -0.08 -17.53 -2.04
CA LYS A 81 -0.56 -18.22 -3.24
C LYS A 81 -2.02 -17.90 -3.44
N ASN A 82 -2.39 -17.66 -4.70
CA ASN A 82 -3.79 -17.47 -5.05
C ASN A 82 -4.53 -18.82 -4.90
N PRO A 83 -5.51 -18.94 -3.98
CA PRO A 83 -6.24 -20.19 -3.76
C PRO A 83 -7.12 -20.60 -4.95
N ASN A 84 -7.42 -19.66 -5.87
CA ASN A 84 -8.17 -19.89 -7.09
C ASN A 84 -7.27 -20.02 -8.33
N PHE A 85 -5.96 -20.14 -8.15
CA PHE A 85 -5.05 -20.35 -9.27
C PHE A 85 -5.13 -21.81 -9.74
N ALA A 86 -5.97 -22.07 -10.73
CA ALA A 86 -5.84 -23.26 -11.56
C ALA A 86 -4.55 -23.10 -12.38
N PRO A 87 -3.51 -23.93 -12.18
CA PRO A 87 -2.33 -23.85 -13.02
C PRO A 87 -2.76 -24.18 -14.45
N THR A 88 -2.54 -23.25 -15.38
CA THR A 88 -2.56 -23.59 -16.80
C THR A 88 -1.57 -24.74 -16.99
N PRO A 89 -1.95 -25.87 -17.61
CA PRO A 89 -1.01 -26.96 -17.83
C PRO A 89 0.19 -26.40 -18.58
N ALA A 90 1.36 -26.50 -17.95
CA ALA A 90 2.62 -26.10 -18.56
C ALA A 90 2.74 -26.83 -19.89
N ALA A 91 3.03 -26.10 -20.98
CA ALA A 91 3.31 -26.69 -22.28
C ALA A 91 4.31 -27.84 -22.10
N GLU A 92 3.86 -29.04 -22.46
CA GLU A 92 4.60 -30.28 -22.38
C GLU A 92 5.98 -30.06 -23.02
N LYS A 93 7.05 -30.23 -22.23
CA LYS A 93 8.41 -30.22 -22.77
C LYS A 93 8.48 -31.37 -23.77
N THR A 94 8.38 -31.08 -25.06
CA THR A 94 8.56 -32.04 -26.14
C THR A 94 9.95 -32.64 -25.98
N LYS A 95 9.98 -33.89 -25.51
CA LYS A 95 11.14 -34.74 -25.50
C LYS A 95 11.61 -34.89 -26.94
N ALA A 96 12.73 -34.25 -27.28
CA ALA A 96 13.40 -34.44 -28.56
C ALA A 96 13.61 -35.95 -28.78
N PRO A 97 13.16 -36.53 -29.91
CA PRO A 97 13.41 -37.94 -30.15
C PRO A 97 14.89 -38.15 -30.44
N ALA A 98 15.53 -38.94 -29.57
CA ALA A 98 16.78 -39.61 -29.87
C ALA A 98 16.60 -40.47 -31.13
N GLY A 99 17.34 -40.13 -32.19
CA GLY A 99 17.22 -40.74 -33.51
C GLY A 99 18.57 -40.98 -34.17
N LYS A 100 19.27 -42.01 -33.67
CA LYS A 100 20.16 -42.96 -34.37
C LYS A 100 21.11 -42.44 -35.47
N GLU A 101 22.38 -42.42 -35.09
CA GLU A 101 23.54 -42.83 -35.89
C GLU A 101 23.22 -44.02 -36.82
N LYS A 102 23.51 -43.89 -38.13
CA LYS A 102 24.08 -44.95 -39.00
C LYS A 102 24.33 -44.47 -40.44
N ALA A 103 25.49 -44.91 -40.93
CA ALA A 103 26.02 -44.98 -42.31
C ALA A 103 26.74 -43.74 -42.85
#